data_AF-A0A017S0K6-F1
#
_entry.id   AF-A0A017S0K6-F1
#
_cell.length_a   1.000
_cell.length_b   1.000
_cell.length_c   1.000
_cell.angle_alpha   90.00
_cell.angle_beta   90.00
_cell.angle_gamma   90.00
#
_symmetry.space_group_name_H-M   'P 1'
#
loop_
_entity.id
_entity.type
_entity.pdbx_description
1 polymer ?
#
loop_
_entity_poly.entity_id
_entity_poly.type
_entity_poly.pdbx_seq_one_letter_code
_entity_poly.pdbx_strand_id
1 'polypeptide(L)'
;MSLTWPWHFAPVSAPDKQQRRELLDVRGYVAQLSVVVVVCAIRIYQSYSKATEGAVKQRSRCRDQPWWDRPPFPGWTETRRQYAVCLIWLGWLLGLSVWKTGDDYLHLTKALGQIGMSQLPMQVILSPALYLSNSKPGAPSIISSLTSLPQPFLNPYHRLCGRLILAPLLLGHAILYFSFFLQSASPRPEFSSLLAKRLRDPDVQWGIGAVCSAFLVIFVLIRPFGGRRGLSIRPAGASAKDKRQRFYIAHVALVGVFCLAAYAHVVHTDLCARDSGLFRD
;
A
#
# COMPACT_ATOMS: atom_id res chain seq x y z
N MET A 1 29.81 14.11 10.63
CA MET A 1 28.96 13.08 11.27
C MET A 1 28.75 11.96 10.27
N SER A 2 29.43 10.83 10.44
CA SER A 2 29.12 9.63 9.67
C SER A 2 27.76 9.13 10.14
N LEU A 3 26.79 9.07 9.22
CA LEU A 3 25.51 8.40 9.47
C LEU A 3 25.82 6.90 9.55
N THR A 4 26.15 6.39 10.75
CA THR A 4 26.25 4.96 11.01
C THR A 4 24.85 4.37 10.93
N TRP A 5 24.63 3.51 9.94
CA TRP A 5 23.38 2.80 9.74
C TRP A 5 23.07 1.92 10.96
N PRO A 6 21.92 2.09 11.64
CA PRO A 6 21.68 1.47 12.94
C PRO A 6 21.22 0.00 12.87
N TRP A 7 20.95 -0.54 11.68
CA TRP A 7 20.48 -1.92 11.51
C TRP A 7 21.57 -2.83 10.95
N HIS A 8 21.80 -3.95 11.62
CA HIS A 8 22.86 -4.91 11.32
C HIS A 8 22.29 -6.29 10.94
N PHE A 9 23.14 -7.13 10.33
CA PHE A 9 22.81 -8.54 10.06
C PHE A 9 23.02 -9.36 11.33
N ALA A 10 21.97 -9.53 12.12
CA ALA A 10 22.04 -10.26 13.39
C ALA A 10 21.78 -11.78 13.19
N PRO A 11 22.63 -12.68 13.73
CA PRO A 11 22.33 -14.11 13.81
C PRO A 11 21.20 -14.38 14.81
N VAL A 12 20.38 -15.40 14.57
CA VAL A 12 19.12 -15.60 15.30
C VAL A 12 19.00 -17.04 15.80
N SER A 13 18.76 -17.21 17.10
CA SER A 13 18.49 -18.53 17.70
C SER A 13 17.07 -19.01 17.37
N ALA A 14 16.82 -20.33 17.43
CA ALA A 14 15.49 -20.90 17.15
C ALA A 14 14.33 -20.32 18.00
N PRO A 15 14.45 -20.13 19.34
CA PRO A 15 13.38 -19.49 20.12
C PRO A 15 13.16 -18.03 19.72
N ASP A 16 14.23 -17.29 19.39
CA ASP A 16 14.11 -15.90 18.94
C ASP A 16 13.39 -15.80 17.59
N LYS A 17 13.48 -16.83 16.73
CA LYS A 17 12.76 -16.88 15.44
C LYS A 17 11.25 -16.95 15.63
N GLN A 18 10.77 -17.75 16.56
CA GLN A 18 9.33 -17.87 16.83
C GLN A 18 8.77 -16.54 17.37
N GLN A 19 9.47 -15.94 18.34
CA GLN A 19 9.09 -14.64 18.88
C GLN A 19 9.04 -13.55 17.80
N ARG A 20 9.96 -13.58 16.84
CA ARG A 20 9.96 -12.64 15.71
C ARG A 20 8.76 -12.82 14.78
N ARG A 21 8.34 -14.06 14.52
CA ARG A 21 7.15 -14.35 13.70
C ARG A 21 5.89 -13.82 14.36
N GLU A 22 5.72 -14.10 15.65
CA GLU A 22 4.60 -13.58 16.44
C GLU A 22 4.55 -12.06 16.45
N LEU A 23 5.71 -11.40 16.58
CA LEU A 23 5.78 -9.94 16.55
C LEU A 23 5.39 -9.35 15.19
N LEU A 24 5.76 -10.01 14.09
CA LEU A 24 5.35 -9.60 12.74
C LEU A 24 3.83 -9.71 12.57
N ASP A 25 3.23 -10.80 13.05
CA ASP A 25 1.79 -11.02 12.99
C ASP A 25 1.04 -9.96 13.82
N VAL A 26 1.48 -9.73 15.06
CA VAL A 26 0.90 -8.71 15.94
C VAL A 26 0.92 -7.33 15.28
N ARG A 27 2.02 -6.94 14.61
CA ARG A 27 2.09 -5.66 13.89
C ARG A 27 1.06 -5.58 12.76
N GLY A 28 0.91 -6.65 11.98
CA GLY A 28 -0.11 -6.74 10.93
C GLY A 28 -1.52 -6.60 11.50
N TYR A 29 -1.83 -7.31 12.60
CA TYR A 29 -3.12 -7.21 13.28
C TYR A 29 -3.38 -5.82 13.84
N VAL A 30 -2.41 -5.19 14.50
CA VAL A 30 -2.54 -3.82 15.02
C VAL A 30 -2.78 -2.84 13.89
N ALA A 31 -2.09 -2.98 12.75
CA ALA A 31 -2.31 -2.14 11.58
C ALA A 31 -3.73 -2.28 11.02
N GLN A 32 -4.28 -3.49 10.95
CA GLN A 32 -5.65 -3.73 10.50
C GLN A 32 -6.69 -3.24 11.51
N LEU A 33 -6.49 -3.49 12.80
CA LEU A 33 -7.38 -3.04 13.87
C LEU A 33 -7.43 -1.50 13.92
N SER A 34 -6.30 -0.84 13.67
CA SER A 34 -6.24 0.62 13.57
C SER A 34 -7.20 1.17 12.52
N VAL A 35 -7.41 0.47 11.40
CA VAL A 35 -8.38 0.86 10.36
C VAL A 35 -9.80 0.83 10.91
N VAL A 36 -10.15 -0.24 11.64
CA VAL A 36 -11.46 -0.38 12.28
C VAL A 36 -11.68 0.74 13.28
N VAL A 37 -10.69 1.06 14.11
CA VAL A 37 -10.75 2.17 15.06
C VAL A 37 -11.03 3.50 14.36
N VAL A 38 -10.35 3.79 13.26
CA VAL A 38 -10.58 5.01 12.46
C VAL A 38 -12.01 5.05 11.91
N VAL A 39 -12.52 3.93 11.37
CA VAL A 39 -13.90 3.85 10.86
C VAL A 39 -14.92 4.08 11.97
N CYS A 40 -14.72 3.46 13.13
CA CYS A 40 -15.55 3.66 14.31
C CYS A 40 -15.51 5.13 14.78
N ALA A 41 -14.34 5.75 14.84
CA ALA A 41 -14.18 7.15 15.23
C ALA A 41 -14.92 8.10 14.27
N ILE A 42 -14.82 7.87 12.95
CA ILE A 42 -15.58 8.63 11.94
C ILE A 42 -17.08 8.49 12.18
N ARG A 43 -17.53 7.28 12.51
CA ARG A 43 -18.96 7.01 12.75
C ARG A 43 -19.49 7.68 13.99
N ILE A 44 -18.74 7.59 15.08
CA ILE A 44 -19.06 8.24 16.34
C ILE A 44 -19.14 9.75 16.12
N TYR A 45 -18.14 10.34 15.46
CA TYR A 45 -18.12 11.77 15.14
C TYR A 45 -19.36 12.22 14.36
N GLN A 46 -19.77 11.46 13.34
CA GLN A 46 -20.96 11.79 12.55
C GLN A 46 -22.27 11.64 13.32
N SER A 47 -22.37 10.63 14.17
CA SER A 47 -23.56 10.45 15.01
C SER A 47 -23.70 11.62 16.00
N TYR A 48 -22.59 12.03 16.61
CA TYR A 48 -22.56 13.23 17.46
C TYR A 48 -22.90 14.49 16.68
N SER A 49 -22.28 14.70 15.51
CA SER A 49 -22.52 15.91 14.71
C SER A 49 -23.98 16.02 14.28
N LYS A 50 -24.59 14.91 13.82
CA LYS A 50 -26.02 14.86 13.45
C LYS A 50 -26.95 15.08 14.64
N ALA A 51 -26.60 14.58 15.83
CA ALA A 51 -27.36 14.84 17.05
C ALA A 51 -27.30 16.32 17.47
N THR A 52 -26.18 17.00 17.18
CA THR A 52 -26.00 18.42 17.47
C THR A 52 -26.51 19.36 16.36
N GLU A 53 -26.70 18.87 15.13
CA GLU A 53 -27.23 19.63 13.98
C GLU A 53 -28.76 19.88 14.04
N GLY A 54 -29.32 19.93 15.26
CA GLY A 54 -30.67 20.44 15.56
C GLY A 54 -30.73 21.97 15.75
N ALA A 55 -29.60 22.67 15.74
CA ALA A 55 -29.54 24.13 15.82
C ALA A 55 -28.52 24.66 14.81
N VAL A 56 -28.88 25.73 14.11
CA VAL A 56 -28.09 26.40 13.05
C VAL A 56 -28.25 25.78 11.66
N LYS A 57 -29.41 26.05 11.04
CA LYS A 57 -29.47 26.17 9.58
C LYS A 57 -28.98 27.56 9.17
N GLN A 58 -28.13 27.54 8.14
CA GLN A 58 -27.94 28.58 7.13
C GLN A 58 -26.95 29.71 7.48
N ARG A 59 -25.75 29.62 6.89
CA ARG A 59 -25.22 30.79 6.18
C ARG A 59 -24.45 30.43 4.92
N SER A 60 -24.68 31.28 3.95
CA SER A 60 -24.42 31.25 2.53
C SER A 60 -22.94 31.36 2.11
N ARG A 61 -22.66 30.74 0.96
CA ARG A 61 -21.89 31.18 -0.22
C ARG A 61 -20.71 32.16 -0.08
N CYS A 62 -19.67 31.82 -0.85
CA CYS A 62 -18.40 32.50 -1.12
C CYS A 62 -17.49 32.61 0.10
N ARG A 63 -16.97 31.45 0.54
CA ARG A 63 -15.84 31.38 1.45
C ARG A 63 -14.61 31.04 0.64
N ASP A 64 -13.58 31.88 0.74
CA ASP A 64 -12.24 31.53 0.28
C ASP A 64 -11.94 30.11 0.74
N GLN A 65 -11.69 29.22 -0.23
CA GLN A 65 -11.45 27.82 0.07
C GLN A 65 -10.22 27.75 0.99
N PRO A 66 -10.33 27.16 2.20
CA PRO A 66 -9.25 27.20 3.17
C PRO A 66 -8.02 26.51 2.61
N TRP A 67 -6.83 26.93 3.03
CA TRP A 67 -5.54 26.47 2.48
C TRP A 67 -5.40 24.93 2.48
N TRP A 68 -6.01 24.25 3.45
CA TRP A 68 -6.06 22.80 3.59
C TRP A 68 -6.88 22.08 2.50
N ASP A 69 -7.89 22.74 1.96
CA ASP A 69 -8.78 22.21 0.92
C ASP A 69 -8.27 22.54 -0.49
N ARG A 70 -7.15 23.27 -0.61
CA ARG A 70 -6.48 23.53 -1.88
C ARG A 70 -5.47 22.41 -2.19
N PRO A 71 -5.21 22.12 -3.48
CA PRO A 71 -4.16 21.18 -3.86
C PRO A 71 -2.77 21.75 -3.51
N PRO A 72 -1.78 20.89 -3.20
CA PRO A 72 -0.40 21.34 -2.92
C PRO A 72 0.23 22.10 -4.08
N PHE A 73 -0.02 21.62 -5.31
CA PHE A 73 0.53 22.17 -6.55
C PHE A 73 -0.56 22.34 -7.61
N PRO A 74 -0.40 23.29 -8.56
CA PRO A 74 -1.31 23.44 -9.69
C PRO A 74 -1.41 22.15 -10.52
N GLY A 75 -2.63 21.75 -10.88
CA GLY A 75 -2.90 20.55 -11.69
C GLY A 75 -3.04 19.24 -10.91
N TRP A 76 -2.93 19.26 -9.58
CA TRP A 76 -3.18 18.11 -8.71
C TRP A 76 -4.66 18.04 -8.33
N THR A 77 -5.19 16.82 -8.24
CA THR A 77 -6.61 16.61 -7.91
C THR A 77 -6.87 16.43 -6.41
N GLU A 78 -5.86 16.06 -5.63
CA GLU A 78 -5.97 15.81 -4.20
C GLU A 78 -5.57 17.03 -3.34
N THR A 79 -6.23 17.19 -2.19
CA THR A 79 -6.05 18.36 -1.30
C THR A 79 -4.94 18.15 -0.27
N ARG A 80 -4.36 19.24 0.25
CA ARG A 80 -3.33 19.17 1.32
C ARG A 80 -3.81 18.40 2.55
N ARG A 81 -5.08 18.54 2.91
CA ARG A 81 -5.70 17.79 4.01
C ARG A 81 -5.63 16.28 3.77
N GLN A 82 -5.94 15.83 2.56
CA GLN A 82 -5.91 14.41 2.20
C GLN A 82 -4.48 13.87 2.27
N TYR A 83 -3.48 14.63 1.80
CA TYR A 83 -2.07 14.29 1.96
C TYR A 83 -1.66 14.17 3.43
N ALA A 84 -2.00 15.17 4.25
CA ALA A 84 -1.63 15.16 5.66
C ALA A 84 -2.18 13.93 6.40
N VAL A 85 -3.45 13.58 6.17
CA VAL A 85 -4.07 12.36 6.74
C VAL A 85 -3.32 11.11 6.30
N CYS A 86 -3.04 10.95 5.02
CA CYS A 86 -2.32 9.78 4.50
C CYS A 86 -0.86 9.72 4.99
N LEU A 87 -0.19 10.86 5.17
CA LEU A 87 1.19 10.91 5.68
C LEU A 87 1.26 10.61 7.17
N ILE A 88 0.30 11.10 7.96
CA ILE A 88 0.16 10.73 9.38
C ILE A 88 -0.05 9.21 9.49
N TRP A 89 -0.92 8.65 8.65
CA TRP A 89 -1.15 7.21 8.59
C TRP A 89 0.11 6.43 8.17
N LEU A 90 0.83 6.89 7.15
CA LEU A 90 2.12 6.31 6.77
C LEU A 90 3.11 6.34 7.94
N GLY A 91 3.21 7.47 8.65
CA GLY A 91 4.06 7.61 9.83
C GLY A 91 3.70 6.60 10.93
N TRP A 92 2.42 6.38 11.18
CA TRP A 92 1.95 5.33 12.10
C TRP A 92 2.41 3.93 11.66
N LEU A 93 2.21 3.57 10.39
CA LEU A 93 2.60 2.26 9.86
C LEU A 93 4.12 2.03 9.83
N LEU A 94 4.90 3.06 9.50
CA LEU A 94 6.35 3.03 9.62
C LEU A 94 6.78 2.89 11.08
N GLY A 95 6.11 3.59 12.00
CA GLY A 95 6.30 3.43 13.43
C GLY A 95 6.08 1.99 13.89
N LEU A 96 4.99 1.34 13.43
CA LEU A 96 4.73 -0.08 13.70
C LEU A 96 5.80 -0.99 13.09
N SER A 97 6.38 -0.63 11.94
CA SER A 97 7.45 -1.41 11.29
C SER A 97 8.75 -1.41 12.09
N VAL A 98 9.03 -0.30 12.79
CA VAL A 98 10.23 -0.13 13.63
C VAL A 98 9.99 -0.57 15.08
N TRP A 99 8.75 -0.52 15.56
CA TRP A 99 8.40 -0.81 16.95
C TRP A 99 8.85 -2.21 17.38
N LYS A 100 9.74 -2.30 18.38
CA LYS A 100 10.36 -3.55 18.87
C LYS A 100 11.19 -4.31 17.83
N THR A 101 11.67 -3.65 16.78
CA THR A 101 12.57 -4.27 15.78
C THR A 101 14.02 -4.33 16.26
N GLY A 102 14.42 -3.42 17.15
CA GLY A 102 15.82 -3.32 17.58
C GLY A 102 16.72 -2.89 16.42
N ASP A 103 17.92 -3.48 16.38
CA ASP A 103 18.94 -3.30 15.35
C ASP A 103 18.85 -4.34 14.23
N ASP A 104 17.79 -5.15 14.16
CA ASP A 104 17.70 -6.22 13.18
C ASP A 104 17.19 -5.74 11.80
N TYR A 105 18.10 -5.73 10.83
CA TYR A 105 17.82 -5.32 9.45
C TYR A 105 16.77 -6.17 8.74
N LEU A 106 16.87 -7.50 8.87
CA LEU A 106 15.97 -8.42 8.17
C LEU A 106 14.59 -8.39 8.81
N HIS A 107 14.52 -8.19 10.12
CA HIS A 107 13.26 -8.07 10.84
C HIS A 107 12.51 -6.79 10.43
N LEU A 108 13.20 -5.65 10.29
CA LEU A 108 12.61 -4.42 9.73
C LEU A 108 12.07 -4.66 8.32
N THR A 109 12.88 -5.30 7.48
CA THR A 109 12.54 -5.57 6.08
C THR A 109 11.29 -6.44 5.96
N LYS A 110 11.18 -7.50 6.77
CA LYS A 110 9.98 -8.34 6.84
C LYS A 110 8.78 -7.57 7.37
N ALA A 111 8.95 -6.71 8.37
CA ALA A 111 7.89 -5.90 8.95
C ALA A 111 7.26 -4.95 7.92
N LEU A 112 8.07 -4.30 7.09
CA LEU A 112 7.59 -3.42 6.03
C LEU A 112 6.71 -4.16 5.00
N GLY A 113 7.12 -5.37 4.61
CA GLY A 113 6.34 -6.23 3.71
C GLY A 113 5.01 -6.64 4.33
N GLN A 114 5.04 -7.13 5.57
CA GLN A 114 3.85 -7.58 6.31
C GLN A 114 2.85 -6.43 6.53
N ILE A 115 3.34 -5.27 6.99
CA ILE A 115 2.49 -4.10 7.22
C ILE A 115 1.97 -3.56 5.89
N GLY A 116 2.79 -3.50 4.83
CA GLY A 116 2.34 -3.10 3.50
C GLY A 116 1.20 -3.98 2.98
N MET A 117 1.36 -5.31 3.05
CA MET A 117 0.34 -6.28 2.63
C MET A 117 -0.93 -6.21 3.48
N SER A 118 -0.81 -5.92 4.78
CA SER A 118 -1.95 -5.76 5.69
C SER A 118 -2.89 -4.62 5.28
N GLN A 119 -2.45 -3.68 4.43
CA GLN A 119 -3.25 -2.55 3.95
C GLN A 119 -4.11 -2.89 2.72
N LEU A 120 -3.93 -4.06 2.10
CA LEU A 120 -4.72 -4.46 0.92
C LEU A 120 -6.23 -4.59 1.21
N PRO A 121 -6.68 -5.20 2.33
CA PRO A 121 -8.09 -5.21 2.68
C PRO A 121 -8.67 -3.78 2.76
N MET A 122 -7.94 -2.84 3.38
CA MET A 122 -8.35 -1.44 3.46
C MET A 122 -8.48 -0.81 2.05
N GLN A 123 -7.54 -1.10 1.15
CA GLN A 123 -7.60 -0.63 -0.25
C GLN A 123 -8.85 -1.13 -0.96
N VAL A 124 -9.19 -2.41 -0.79
CA VAL A 124 -10.36 -3.05 -1.41
C VAL A 124 -11.66 -2.47 -0.84
N ILE A 125 -11.78 -2.26 0.46
CA ILE A 125 -13.03 -1.73 1.04
C ILE A 125 -13.27 -0.23 0.76
N LEU A 126 -12.21 0.55 0.50
CA LEU A 126 -12.30 1.95 0.05
C LEU A 126 -12.67 2.06 -1.44
N SER A 127 -12.34 1.02 -2.19
CA SER A 127 -12.60 0.91 -3.61
C SER A 127 -14.13 0.81 -3.85
N PRO A 128 -14.70 1.44 -4.90
CA PRO A 128 -16.13 1.36 -5.20
C PRO A 128 -16.65 -0.09 -5.22
N ALA A 129 -17.74 -0.41 -4.50
CA ALA A 129 -18.15 -1.81 -4.25
C ALA A 129 -18.52 -2.60 -5.52
N LEU A 130 -18.67 -1.92 -6.65
CA LEU A 130 -19.22 -2.48 -7.87
C LEU A 130 -18.26 -2.34 -9.05
N TYR A 131 -16.99 -2.72 -8.88
CA TYR A 131 -16.02 -2.83 -9.99
C TYR A 131 -16.51 -3.74 -11.14
N LEU A 132 -17.45 -4.65 -10.85
CA LEU A 132 -18.02 -5.60 -11.80
C LEU A 132 -19.24 -5.08 -12.57
N SER A 133 -19.91 -4.02 -12.10
CA SER A 133 -21.09 -3.50 -12.80
C SER A 133 -20.74 -2.27 -13.62
N ASN A 134 -20.64 -2.49 -14.94
CA ASN A 134 -20.44 -1.45 -15.95
C ASN A 134 -21.58 -0.41 -16.00
N SER A 135 -22.67 -0.62 -15.25
CA SER A 135 -23.89 0.19 -15.28
C SER A 135 -23.89 1.32 -14.24
N LYS A 136 -23.15 1.21 -13.12
CA LYS A 136 -23.14 2.22 -12.03
C LYS A 136 -21.73 2.45 -11.46
N PRO A 137 -20.84 3.16 -12.18
CA PRO A 137 -19.43 3.40 -11.80
C PRO A 137 -19.21 4.32 -10.57
N GLY A 138 -20.27 4.63 -9.81
CA GLY A 138 -20.24 5.42 -8.58
C GLY A 138 -20.94 4.73 -7.41
N ALA A 139 -21.14 3.41 -7.48
CA ALA A 139 -21.75 2.65 -6.40
C ALA A 139 -20.96 2.86 -5.08
N PRO A 140 -21.66 2.98 -3.94
CA PRO A 140 -21.02 3.18 -2.65
C PRO A 140 -20.11 1.99 -2.33
N SER A 141 -18.87 2.26 -1.93
CA SER A 141 -17.99 1.25 -1.33
C SER A 141 -18.53 0.74 0.01
N ILE A 142 -17.96 -0.36 0.53
CA ILE A 142 -18.28 -0.86 1.87
C ILE A 142 -18.01 0.24 2.90
N ILE A 143 -16.88 0.95 2.78
CA ILE A 143 -16.57 2.10 3.64
C ILE A 143 -17.55 3.26 3.42
N SER A 144 -18.01 3.53 2.20
CA SER A 144 -19.02 4.56 1.94
C SER A 144 -20.31 4.26 2.71
N SER A 145 -20.77 3.02 2.70
CA SER A 145 -21.94 2.57 3.46
C SER A 145 -21.69 2.65 4.97
N LEU A 146 -20.54 2.14 5.43
CA LEU A 146 -20.19 2.11 6.86
C LEU A 146 -19.93 3.49 7.44
N THR A 147 -19.38 4.43 6.68
CA THR A 147 -19.06 5.79 7.15
C THR A 147 -20.11 6.80 6.72
N SER A 148 -21.15 6.41 5.97
CA SER A 148 -22.10 7.35 5.36
C SER A 148 -21.46 8.52 4.58
N LEU A 149 -20.20 8.36 4.15
CA LEU A 149 -19.49 9.33 3.32
C LEU A 149 -19.70 9.00 1.85
N PRO A 150 -19.92 10.01 0.99
CA PRO A 150 -20.14 9.77 -0.43
C PRO A 150 -18.86 9.24 -1.11
N GLN A 151 -18.99 8.29 -2.04
CA GLN A 151 -17.85 7.68 -2.73
C GLN A 151 -16.86 8.69 -3.37
N PRO A 152 -17.30 9.80 -4.00
CA PRO A 152 -16.38 10.81 -4.52
C PRO A 152 -15.44 11.43 -3.47
N PHE A 153 -15.86 11.47 -2.20
CA PHE A 153 -15.03 11.92 -1.09
C PHE A 153 -13.96 10.89 -0.70
N LEU A 154 -14.25 9.60 -0.85
CA LEU A 154 -13.34 8.50 -0.50
C LEU A 154 -12.34 8.16 -1.61
N ASN A 155 -12.68 8.43 -2.87
CA ASN A 155 -11.83 8.14 -4.02
C ASN A 155 -10.41 8.73 -3.93
N PRO A 156 -10.19 9.98 -3.47
CA PRO A 156 -8.85 10.52 -3.25
C PRO A 156 -8.05 9.72 -2.21
N TYR A 157 -8.69 9.27 -1.13
CA TYR A 157 -8.01 8.46 -0.10
C TYR A 157 -7.62 7.08 -0.63
N HIS A 158 -8.48 6.41 -1.41
CA HIS A 158 -8.10 5.15 -2.09
C HIS A 158 -6.83 5.35 -2.95
N ARG A 159 -6.79 6.40 -3.79
CA ARG A 159 -5.62 6.71 -4.63
C ARG A 159 -4.37 7.04 -3.83
N LEU A 160 -4.50 7.92 -2.84
CA LEU A 160 -3.37 8.34 -2.00
C LEU A 160 -2.85 7.21 -1.13
N CYS A 161 -3.72 6.36 -0.59
CA CYS A 161 -3.27 5.23 0.18
C CYS A 161 -2.51 4.22 -0.70
N GLY A 162 -2.93 4.02 -1.96
CA GLY A 162 -2.15 3.21 -2.88
C GLY A 162 -0.75 3.80 -3.12
N ARG A 163 -0.69 5.10 -3.42
CA ARG A 163 0.55 5.79 -3.80
C ARG A 163 1.51 6.10 -2.64
N LEU A 164 0.98 6.49 -1.48
CA LEU A 164 1.77 6.98 -0.35
C LEU A 164 1.93 5.94 0.76
N ILE A 165 1.14 4.87 0.77
CA ILE A 165 1.26 3.83 1.81
C ILE A 165 1.74 2.54 1.17
N LEU A 166 0.95 1.96 0.25
CA LEU A 166 1.26 0.65 -0.30
C LEU A 166 2.59 0.64 -1.09
N ALA A 167 2.75 1.58 -2.04
CA ALA A 167 3.97 1.68 -2.84
C ALA A 167 5.26 1.82 -2.00
N PRO A 168 5.41 2.81 -1.10
CA PRO A 168 6.67 2.99 -0.38
C PRO A 168 6.97 1.86 0.61
N LEU A 169 5.96 1.25 1.25
CA LEU A 169 6.19 0.11 2.16
C LEU A 169 6.70 -1.12 1.39
N LEU A 170 6.06 -1.48 0.27
CA LEU A 170 6.47 -2.62 -0.54
C LEU A 170 7.79 -2.38 -1.27
N LEU A 171 8.00 -1.16 -1.78
CA LEU A 171 9.26 -0.80 -2.42
C LEU A 171 10.39 -0.74 -1.40
N GLY A 172 10.15 -0.22 -0.20
CA GLY A 172 11.11 -0.24 0.91
C GLY A 172 11.52 -1.67 1.27
N HIS A 173 10.54 -2.57 1.42
CA HIS A 173 10.79 -4.00 1.61
C HIS A 173 11.68 -4.59 0.50
N ALA A 174 11.36 -4.32 -0.77
CA ALA A 174 12.13 -4.83 -1.90
C ALA A 174 13.55 -4.26 -1.97
N ILE A 175 13.72 -2.94 -1.77
CA ILE A 175 15.02 -2.27 -1.78
C ILE A 175 15.91 -2.81 -0.65
N LEU A 176 15.36 -2.96 0.55
CA LEU A 176 16.15 -3.45 1.69
C LEU A 176 16.58 -4.91 1.48
N TYR A 177 15.71 -5.79 0.96
CA TYR A 177 16.08 -7.16 0.60
C TYR A 177 17.13 -7.20 -0.51
N PHE A 178 16.97 -6.38 -1.55
CA PHE A 178 17.93 -6.29 -2.66
C PHE A 178 19.31 -5.84 -2.15
N SER A 179 19.34 -4.83 -1.28
CA SER A 179 20.55 -4.35 -0.61
C SER A 179 21.21 -5.45 0.25
N PHE A 180 20.42 -6.24 0.98
CA PHE A 180 20.91 -7.40 1.73
C PHE A 180 21.55 -8.46 0.81
N PHE A 181 20.90 -8.81 -0.30
CA PHE A 181 21.43 -9.80 -1.25
C PHE A 181 22.70 -9.34 -1.98
N LEU A 182 22.85 -8.03 -2.20
CA LEU A 182 24.07 -7.44 -2.75
C LEU A 182 25.24 -7.51 -1.78
N GLN A 183 25.00 -7.24 -0.50
CA GLN A 183 26.05 -7.18 0.52
C GLN A 183 26.45 -8.55 1.07
N SER A 184 25.58 -9.55 0.94
CA SER A 184 25.81 -10.89 1.46
C SER A 184 26.55 -11.79 0.46
N ALA A 185 27.66 -12.37 0.89
CA ALA A 185 28.45 -13.30 0.08
C ALA A 185 27.71 -14.63 -0.14
N SER A 186 27.84 -15.20 -1.34
CA SER A 186 27.26 -16.51 -1.65
C SER A 186 28.05 -17.63 -0.97
N PRO A 187 27.38 -18.61 -0.33
CA PRO A 187 28.02 -19.82 0.20
C PRO A 187 28.60 -20.75 -0.89
N ARG A 188 28.17 -20.60 -2.15
CA ARG A 188 28.66 -21.42 -3.26
C ARG A 188 29.76 -20.69 -4.03
N PRO A 189 30.87 -21.38 -4.38
CA PRO A 189 32.02 -20.77 -5.06
C PRO A 189 31.72 -20.28 -6.48
N GLU A 190 30.60 -20.71 -7.07
CA GLU A 190 30.16 -20.33 -8.42
C GLU A 190 29.54 -18.93 -8.53
N PHE A 191 29.20 -18.27 -7.41
CA PHE A 191 28.60 -16.94 -7.39
C PHE A 191 29.38 -15.99 -6.47
N SER A 192 29.65 -14.76 -6.94
CA SER A 192 30.32 -13.73 -6.14
C SER A 192 29.40 -13.03 -5.13
N SER A 193 28.08 -13.07 -5.33
CA SER A 193 27.07 -12.48 -4.43
C SER A 193 25.84 -13.38 -4.32
N LEU A 194 25.12 -13.32 -3.19
CA LEU A 194 23.84 -14.03 -3.04
C LEU A 194 22.80 -13.58 -4.06
N LEU A 195 22.88 -12.35 -4.55
CA LEU A 195 21.94 -11.80 -5.52
C LEU A 195 21.82 -12.64 -6.79
N ALA A 196 22.95 -13.06 -7.39
CA ALA A 196 22.95 -13.78 -8.66
C ALA A 196 22.21 -15.12 -8.57
N LYS A 197 22.31 -15.79 -7.42
CA LYS A 197 21.53 -16.98 -7.10
C LYS A 197 20.06 -16.63 -6.88
N ARG A 198 19.78 -15.72 -5.95
CA ARG A 198 18.42 -15.39 -5.50
C ARG A 198 17.53 -14.87 -6.63
N LEU A 199 18.08 -14.17 -7.62
CA LEU A 199 17.32 -13.74 -8.82
C LEU A 199 16.77 -14.91 -9.66
N ARG A 200 17.38 -16.09 -9.58
CA ARG A 200 16.89 -17.30 -10.26
C ARG A 200 15.86 -18.07 -9.44
N ASP A 201 15.74 -17.78 -8.15
CA ASP A 201 14.79 -18.44 -7.28
C ASP A 201 13.37 -17.92 -7.57
N PRO A 202 12.37 -18.82 -7.63
CA PRO A 202 11.01 -18.46 -8.05
C PRO A 202 10.35 -17.46 -7.10
N ASP A 203 10.65 -17.53 -5.80
CA ASP A 203 10.14 -16.60 -4.80
C ASP A 203 10.52 -15.15 -5.11
N VAL A 204 11.78 -14.89 -5.45
CA VAL A 204 12.26 -13.54 -5.80
C VAL A 204 11.66 -13.04 -7.11
N GLN A 205 11.50 -13.92 -8.11
CA GLN A 205 10.87 -13.55 -9.38
C GLN A 205 9.41 -13.13 -9.20
N TRP A 206 8.63 -13.87 -8.40
CA TRP A 206 7.28 -13.48 -8.03
C TRP A 206 7.25 -12.16 -7.24
N GLY A 207 8.21 -11.94 -6.35
CA GLY A 207 8.37 -10.67 -5.62
C GLY A 207 8.62 -9.48 -6.55
N ILE A 208 9.53 -9.63 -7.53
CA ILE A 208 9.78 -8.60 -8.56
C ILE A 208 8.50 -8.36 -9.39
N GLY A 209 7.80 -9.42 -9.79
CA GLY A 209 6.53 -9.32 -10.50
C GLY A 209 5.46 -8.56 -9.70
N ALA A 210 5.37 -8.79 -8.40
CA ALA A 210 4.47 -8.06 -7.51
C ALA A 210 4.83 -6.57 -7.43
N VAL A 211 6.11 -6.21 -7.24
CA VAL A 211 6.54 -4.80 -7.20
C VAL A 211 6.29 -4.10 -8.54
N CYS A 212 6.61 -4.75 -9.66
CA CYS A 212 6.39 -4.21 -11.00
C CYS A 212 4.89 -3.99 -11.28
N SER A 213 4.04 -4.96 -10.97
CA SER A 213 2.58 -4.82 -11.14
C SER A 213 2.01 -3.72 -10.24
N ALA A 214 2.43 -3.64 -8.97
CA ALA A 214 2.03 -2.55 -8.06
C ALA A 214 2.44 -1.18 -8.62
N PHE A 215 3.66 -1.03 -9.12
CA PHE A 215 4.15 0.21 -9.73
C PHE A 215 3.30 0.60 -10.95
N LEU A 216 2.96 -0.36 -11.81
CA LEU A 216 2.09 -0.14 -12.97
C LEU A 216 0.66 0.29 -12.56
N VAL A 217 0.07 -0.33 -11.53
CA VAL A 217 -1.24 0.05 -10.99
C VAL A 217 -1.22 1.50 -10.51
N ILE A 218 -0.17 1.86 -9.77
CA ILE A 218 -0.12 3.10 -8.98
C ILE A 218 0.31 4.30 -9.81
N PHE A 219 1.27 4.15 -10.73
CA PHE A 219 1.89 5.28 -11.44
C PHE A 219 1.47 5.39 -12.90
N VAL A 220 1.21 4.26 -13.57
CA VAL A 220 0.89 4.26 -15.01
C VAL A 220 -0.61 4.39 -15.25
N LEU A 221 -1.42 3.66 -14.49
CA LEU A 221 -2.88 3.70 -14.63
C LEU A 221 -3.48 4.90 -13.88
N ILE A 222 -3.01 5.19 -12.67
CA ILE A 222 -3.52 6.31 -11.85
C ILE A 222 -2.62 7.54 -12.09
N ARG A 223 -2.79 8.21 -13.23
CA ARG A 223 -2.04 9.44 -13.52
C ARG A 223 -2.24 10.47 -12.38
N PRO A 224 -1.17 10.90 -11.66
CA PRO A 224 -1.27 11.86 -10.56
C PRO A 224 -1.66 13.26 -11.02
N PHE A 225 -1.33 13.57 -12.26
CA PHE A 225 -1.33 14.92 -12.80
C PHE A 225 -2.46 15.02 -13.81
N GLY A 226 -3.28 16.07 -13.71
CA GLY A 226 -4.32 16.43 -14.68
C GLY A 226 -3.77 16.86 -16.05
N GLY A 227 -2.74 16.17 -16.55
CA GLY A 227 -2.04 16.47 -17.78
C GLY A 227 -2.85 16.06 -19.01
N ARG A 228 -3.48 17.06 -19.62
CA ARG A 228 -4.02 17.07 -21.00
C ARG A 228 -3.00 16.74 -22.11
N ARG A 229 -1.77 16.31 -21.80
CA ARG A 229 -0.72 16.03 -22.78
C ARG A 229 0.07 14.79 -22.36
N GLY A 230 -0.07 13.72 -23.13
CA GLY A 230 0.74 12.51 -22.98
C GLY A 230 0.33 11.52 -24.06
N LEU A 231 1.11 11.51 -25.14
CA LEU A 231 1.10 10.59 -26.30
C LEU A 231 -0.12 9.66 -26.37
N SER A 232 -1.17 10.10 -27.05
CA SER A 232 -2.31 9.25 -27.38
C SER A 232 -1.90 8.30 -28.50
N ILE A 233 -1.12 7.26 -28.21
CA ILE A 233 -1.04 6.08 -29.08
C ILE A 233 -2.32 5.28 -28.82
N ARG A 234 -3.50 5.72 -29.29
CA ARG A 234 -4.73 4.89 -29.34
C ARG A 234 -5.93 5.63 -29.95
N PRO A 235 -6.89 4.88 -30.53
CA PRO A 235 -7.67 5.29 -31.68
C PRO A 235 -8.60 6.46 -31.35
N ALA A 236 -8.55 7.46 -32.23
CA ALA A 236 -9.50 8.56 -32.26
C ALA A 236 -10.92 7.99 -32.45
N GLY A 237 -11.84 8.25 -31.51
CA GLY A 237 -13.26 7.86 -31.63
C GLY A 237 -13.88 7.17 -30.41
N ALA A 238 -13.12 6.70 -29.43
CA ALA A 238 -13.70 5.99 -28.28
C ALA A 238 -14.48 6.93 -27.32
N SER A 239 -15.69 6.52 -26.93
CA SER A 239 -16.54 7.24 -25.96
C SER A 239 -15.87 7.37 -24.60
N ALA A 240 -16.19 8.43 -23.85
CA ALA A 240 -15.69 8.63 -22.48
C ALA A 240 -16.06 7.45 -21.55
N LYS A 241 -17.20 6.80 -21.81
CA LYS A 241 -17.65 5.60 -21.10
C LYS A 241 -16.73 4.41 -21.38
N ASP A 242 -16.39 4.16 -22.64
CA ASP A 242 -15.50 3.05 -23.06
C ASP A 242 -14.06 3.25 -22.56
N LYS A 243 -13.59 4.51 -22.52
CA LYS A 243 -12.29 4.87 -21.95
C LYS A 243 -12.24 4.52 -20.45
N ARG A 244 -13.29 4.87 -19.71
CA ARG A 244 -13.41 4.57 -18.28
C ARG A 244 -13.55 3.06 -18.02
N GLN A 245 -14.33 2.34 -18.82
CA GLN A 245 -14.50 0.88 -18.70
C GLN A 245 -13.18 0.14 -18.92
N ARG A 246 -12.42 0.48 -19.97
CA ARG A 246 -11.11 -0.13 -20.22
C ARG A 246 -10.13 0.14 -19.09
N PHE A 247 -10.14 1.35 -18.54
CA PHE A 247 -9.34 1.66 -17.35
C PHE A 247 -9.68 0.76 -16.16
N TYR A 248 -10.97 0.57 -15.85
CA TYR A 248 -11.40 -0.27 -14.74
C TYR A 248 -11.00 -1.74 -14.94
N ILE A 249 -11.24 -2.31 -16.12
CA ILE A 249 -10.87 -3.69 -16.43
C ILE A 249 -9.36 -3.88 -16.27
N ALA A 250 -8.56 -2.98 -16.85
CA ALA A 250 -7.11 -3.04 -16.74
C ALA A 250 -6.63 -2.91 -15.30
N HIS A 251 -7.22 -1.99 -14.52
CA HIS A 251 -6.87 -1.78 -13.12
C HIS A 251 -7.16 -3.02 -12.27
N VAL A 252 -8.36 -3.59 -12.37
CA VAL A 252 -8.76 -4.78 -11.59
C VAL A 252 -7.95 -6.00 -11.99
N ALA A 253 -7.76 -6.23 -13.29
CA ALA A 253 -6.94 -7.34 -13.76
C ALA A 253 -5.50 -7.25 -13.23
N LEU A 254 -4.91 -6.04 -13.26
CA LEU A 254 -3.56 -5.82 -12.77
C LEU A 254 -3.46 -5.95 -11.23
N VAL A 255 -4.49 -5.53 -10.48
CA VAL A 255 -4.59 -5.81 -9.04
C VAL A 255 -4.68 -7.32 -8.78
N GLY A 256 -5.43 -8.07 -9.60
CA GLY A 256 -5.48 -9.53 -9.53
C GLY A 256 -4.12 -10.18 -9.77
N VAL A 257 -3.38 -9.73 -10.79
CA VAL A 257 -2.00 -10.17 -11.05
C VAL A 257 -1.08 -9.85 -9.88
N PHE A 258 -1.19 -8.65 -9.32
CA PHE A 258 -0.43 -8.25 -8.14
C PHE A 258 -0.70 -9.17 -6.94
N CYS A 259 -1.97 -9.43 -6.61
CA CYS A 259 -2.35 -10.31 -5.51
C CYS A 259 -1.86 -11.75 -5.73
N LEU A 260 -1.97 -12.27 -6.96
CA LEU A 260 -1.47 -13.60 -7.30
C LEU A 260 0.05 -13.69 -7.15
N ALA A 261 0.79 -12.71 -7.67
CA ALA A 261 2.23 -12.66 -7.55
C ALA A 261 2.68 -12.54 -6.10
N ALA A 262 2.02 -11.72 -5.29
CA ALA A 262 2.31 -11.58 -3.86
C ALA A 262 2.02 -12.88 -3.09
N TYR A 263 0.93 -13.58 -3.40
CA TYR A 263 0.62 -14.87 -2.81
C TYR A 263 1.67 -15.93 -3.19
N ALA A 264 2.00 -16.04 -4.47
CA ALA A 264 3.01 -16.97 -4.96
C ALA A 264 4.40 -16.70 -4.35
N HIS A 265 4.77 -15.43 -4.22
CA HIS A 265 5.99 -15.02 -3.53
C HIS A 265 6.08 -15.62 -2.12
N VAL A 266 5.03 -15.47 -1.29
CA VAL A 266 5.00 -15.99 0.08
C VAL A 266 5.02 -17.52 0.11
N VAL A 267 4.20 -18.18 -0.70
CA VAL A 267 4.15 -19.65 -0.74
C VAL A 267 5.50 -20.26 -1.14
N HIS A 268 6.16 -19.68 -2.16
CA HIS A 268 7.47 -20.16 -2.57
C HIS A 268 8.57 -19.87 -1.55
N THR A 269 8.48 -18.77 -0.77
CA THR A 269 9.40 -18.57 0.36
C THR A 269 9.26 -19.66 1.41
N ASP A 270 8.03 -20.08 1.73
CA ASP A 270 7.78 -21.11 2.74
C ASP A 270 8.22 -22.50 2.27
N LEU A 271 8.00 -22.82 1.00
CA LEU A 271 8.47 -24.08 0.39
C LEU A 271 9.99 -24.14 0.33
N CYS A 272 10.64 -23.07 -0.12
CA CYS A 272 12.10 -22.99 -0.18
C CYS A 272 12.74 -23.10 1.22
N ALA A 273 12.12 -22.51 2.24
CA ALA A 273 12.57 -22.63 3.63
C ALA A 273 12.48 -24.08 4.15
N ARG A 274 11.46 -24.85 3.74
CA ARG A 274 11.32 -26.26 4.13
C ARG A 274 12.34 -27.17 3.45
N ASP A 275 12.64 -26.95 2.17
CA ASP A 275 13.48 -27.85 1.38
C ASP A 275 14.98 -27.60 1.56
N SER A 276 15.40 -26.36 1.82
CA SER A 276 16.81 -26.00 1.66
C SER A 276 17.70 -26.35 2.85
N GLY A 277 17.18 -26.54 4.07
CA GLY A 277 17.96 -26.81 5.30
C GLY A 277 18.96 -25.70 5.71
N LEU A 278 19.45 -24.92 4.73
CA LEU A 278 20.20 -23.67 4.81
C LEU A 278 19.35 -22.53 5.35
N PHE A 279 18.03 -22.64 5.25
CA PHE A 279 17.04 -21.73 5.81
C PHE A 279 16.15 -22.49 6.80
N ARG A 280 16.75 -23.11 7.83
CA ARG A 280 16.00 -23.31 9.09
C ARG A 280 15.81 -21.92 9.72
N ASP A 281 15.03 -21.05 9.06
CA ASP A 281 14.99 -19.58 9.20
C ASP A 281 13.64 -18.98 9.56
#